data_AF-Q8RTC0-F1
#
_entry.id   AF-Q8RTC0-F1
#
_cell.length_a   1.000
_cell.length_b   1.000
_cell.length_c   1.000
_cell.angle_alpha   90.00
_cell.angle_beta   90.00
_cell.angle_gamma   90.00
#
_symmetry.space_group_name_H-M   'P 1'
#
loop_
_entity.id
_entity.type
_entity.pdbx_description
1 polymer ?
#
loop_
_entity_poly.entity_id
_entity_poly.type
_entity_poly.pdbx_seq_one_letter_code
_entity_poly.pdbx_strand_id
1 'polypeptide(L)'
;DREKLASTIQKARGIPSQWVEMMTKRFNIWCQGATPWMGNGAWAECAGTFTEEDLHGQECYAGLDLSSTSDISSVCYAFPVGKNIMLVSRHYLPEFQLQ
;
A
#
# COMPACT_ATOMS: atom_id res chain seq x y z
N ASP A 1 7.97 -12.00 -23.47
CA ASP A 1 9.25 -11.74 -24.18
C ASP A 1 10.42 -12.33 -23.38
N ARG A 2 10.82 -13.56 -23.71
CA ARG A 2 11.71 -14.40 -22.87
C ARG A 2 13.14 -13.86 -22.82
N GLU A 3 13.61 -13.29 -23.93
CA GLU A 3 14.96 -12.71 -24.04
C GLU A 3 15.12 -11.45 -23.19
N LYS A 4 14.09 -10.58 -23.16
CA LYS A 4 14.08 -9.41 -22.28
C LYS A 4 14.17 -9.82 -20.82
N LEU A 5 13.42 -10.83 -20.40
CA LEU A 5 13.45 -11.34 -19.03
C LEU A 5 14.84 -11.89 -18.66
N ALA A 6 15.47 -12.66 -19.55
CA ALA A 6 16.82 -13.19 -19.32
C ALA A 6 17.87 -12.08 -19.18
N SER A 7 17.80 -11.05 -20.03
CA SER A 7 18.67 -9.88 -19.93
C SER A 7 18.47 -9.12 -18.62
N THR A 8 17.22 -8.91 -18.18
CA THR A 8 16.90 -8.26 -16.91
C THR A 8 17.41 -9.05 -15.71
N ILE A 9 17.28 -10.39 -15.72
CA ILE A 9 17.83 -11.27 -14.66
C ILE A 9 19.34 -11.10 -14.55
N GLN A 10 20.05 -11.12 -15.68
CA GLN A 10 21.52 -11.03 -15.69
C GLN A 10 22.01 -9.69 -15.12
N LYS A 11 21.35 -8.59 -15.46
CA LYS A 11 21.66 -7.26 -14.93
C LYS A 11 21.38 -7.17 -13.42
N ALA A 12 20.22 -7.68 -12.99
CA ALA A 12 19.78 -7.59 -11.60
C ALA A 12 20.68 -8.35 -10.62
N ARG A 13 21.31 -9.46 -11.03
CA ARG A 13 22.20 -10.27 -10.16
C ARG A 13 23.40 -9.51 -9.61
N GLY A 14 23.87 -8.47 -10.31
CA GLY A 14 25.01 -7.66 -9.88
C GLY A 14 24.67 -6.52 -8.95
N ILE A 15 23.38 -6.22 -8.74
CA ILE A 15 22.92 -5.02 -8.04
C ILE A 15 21.83 -5.41 -7.04
N PRO A 16 22.10 -5.41 -5.71
CA PRO A 16 21.16 -5.87 -4.70
C PRO A 16 19.76 -5.25 -4.77
N SER A 17 19.66 -3.94 -5.05
CA SER A 17 18.37 -3.25 -5.20
C SER A 17 17.57 -3.72 -6.43
N GLN A 18 18.24 -3.95 -7.56
CA GLN A 18 17.59 -4.49 -8.76
C GLN A 18 17.20 -5.95 -8.58
N TRP A 19 17.97 -6.72 -7.81
CA TRP A 19 17.59 -8.09 -7.47
C TRP A 19 16.32 -8.13 -6.62
N VAL A 20 16.20 -7.27 -5.60
CA VAL A 20 14.97 -7.13 -4.82
C VAL A 20 13.80 -6.72 -5.71
N GLU A 21 13.98 -5.73 -6.58
CA GLU A 21 12.94 -5.33 -7.53
C GLU A 21 12.53 -6.48 -8.46
N MET A 22 13.49 -7.26 -8.95
CA MET A 22 13.24 -8.43 -9.80
C MET A 22 12.41 -9.48 -9.06
N MET A 23 12.79 -9.82 -7.82
CA MET A 23 12.06 -10.77 -6.99
C MET A 23 10.63 -10.28 -6.73
N THR A 24 10.45 -9.03 -6.32
CA THR A 24 9.13 -8.47 -6.00
C THR A 24 8.26 -8.31 -7.24
N LYS A 25 8.72 -7.62 -8.29
CA LYS A 25 7.88 -7.23 -9.44
C LYS A 25 7.73 -8.29 -10.53
N ARG A 26 8.65 -9.26 -10.61
CA ARG A 26 8.66 -10.28 -11.69
C ARG A 26 8.41 -11.71 -11.19
N PHE A 27 8.76 -12.01 -9.94
CA PHE A 27 8.53 -13.33 -9.34
C PHE A 27 7.52 -13.31 -8.20
N ASN A 28 6.98 -12.13 -7.84
CA ASN A 28 6.03 -11.97 -6.74
C ASN A 28 6.57 -12.46 -5.38
N ILE A 29 7.89 -12.38 -5.19
CA ILE A 29 8.58 -12.70 -3.95
C ILE A 29 8.90 -11.39 -3.24
N TRP A 30 8.17 -11.10 -2.17
CA TRP A 30 8.42 -9.93 -1.34
C TRP A 30 9.69 -10.12 -0.51
N CYS A 31 10.78 -9.47 -0.91
CA CYS A 31 11.97 -9.39 -0.08
C CYS A 31 11.81 -8.24 0.92
N GLN A 32 12.07 -8.50 2.20
CA GLN A 32 12.13 -7.42 3.18
C GLN A 32 13.33 -6.52 2.85
N GLY A 33 13.08 -5.21 2.75
CA GLY A 33 14.17 -4.23 2.69
C GLY A 33 15.02 -4.30 3.96
N ALA A 34 16.29 -3.89 3.88
CA ALA A 34 17.21 -3.91 5.02
C ALA A 34 16.69 -3.12 6.24
N THR A 35 15.76 -2.18 6.03
CA THR A 35 15.11 -1.40 7.08
C THR A 35 13.61 -1.27 6.78
N PRO A 36 12.74 -2.08 7.39
CA PRO A 36 11.30 -1.90 7.25
C PRO A 36 10.87 -0.58 7.92
N TRP A 37 10.06 0.22 7.21
CA TRP A 37 9.52 1.48 7.75
C TRP A 37 8.58 1.24 8.95
N MET A 38 7.84 0.12 8.92
CA MET A 38 6.94 -0.30 9.99
C MET A 38 7.05 -1.81 10.16
N GLY A 39 7.21 -2.27 11.40
CA GLY A 39 7.23 -3.69 11.71
C GLY A 39 5.83 -4.29 11.65
N ASN A 40 5.70 -5.51 11.13
CA ASN A 40 4.41 -6.21 11.05
C ASN A 40 3.69 -6.34 12.40
N GLY A 41 4.44 -6.48 13.51
CA GLY A 41 3.88 -6.53 14.86
C GLY A 41 3.19 -5.23 15.26
N ALA A 42 3.89 -4.10 15.08
CA ALA A 42 3.32 -2.78 15.36
C ALA A 42 2.09 -2.48 14.50
N TRP A 43 2.10 -2.91 13.23
CA TRP A 43 0.91 -2.81 12.36
C TRP A 43 -0.26 -3.65 12.87
N ALA A 44 0.01 -4.91 13.24
CA ALA A 44 -1.02 -5.82 13.75
C ALA A 44 -1.62 -5.34 15.09
N GLU A 45 -0.81 -4.72 15.95
CA GLU A 45 -1.25 -4.13 17.22
C GLU A 45 -2.21 -2.94 17.03
N CYS A 46 -2.17 -2.26 15.87
CA CYS A 46 -3.11 -1.21 15.52
C CYS A 46 -4.48 -1.72 15.09
N ALA A 47 -4.68 -3.04 14.94
CA ALA A 47 -5.97 -3.60 14.56
C ALA A 47 -7.01 -3.38 15.68
N GLY A 48 -7.95 -2.47 15.44
CA GLY A 48 -9.11 -2.24 16.27
C GLY A 48 -10.37 -2.86 15.68
N THR A 49 -11.40 -3.06 16.51
CA THR A 49 -12.75 -3.44 16.06
C THR A 49 -13.70 -2.27 16.32
N PHE A 50 -14.28 -1.73 15.26
CA PHE A 50 -15.30 -0.69 15.29
C PHE A 50 -16.12 -0.76 13.99
N THR A 51 -17.29 -0.13 13.98
CA THR A 51 -18.15 0.03 12.80
C THR A 51 -18.17 1.49 12.35
N GLU A 52 -18.54 1.75 11.09
CA GLU A 52 -18.64 3.14 10.61
C GLU A 52 -19.73 3.90 11.38
N GLU A 53 -20.80 3.22 11.81
CA GLU A 53 -21.87 3.76 12.62
C GLU A 53 -21.39 4.31 13.97
N ASP A 54 -20.38 3.69 14.59
CA ASP A 54 -19.78 4.15 15.85
C ASP A 54 -19.12 5.53 15.71
N LEU A 55 -18.80 5.95 14.48
CA LEU A 55 -18.09 7.18 14.16
C LEU A 55 -19.01 8.30 13.65
N HIS A 56 -20.31 8.02 13.47
CA HIS A 56 -21.25 9.02 12.99
C HIS A 56 -21.38 10.21 13.96
N GLY A 57 -21.28 11.42 13.42
CA GLY A 57 -21.36 12.67 14.20
C GLY A 57 -20.08 13.03 14.96
N GLN A 58 -19.02 12.21 14.88
CA GLN A 58 -17.71 12.55 15.43
C GLN A 58 -16.97 13.56 14.53
N GLU A 59 -16.04 14.30 15.12
CA GLU A 59 -15.11 15.12 14.34
C GLU A 59 -14.22 14.22 13.48
N CYS A 60 -14.00 14.62 12.23
CA CYS A 60 -13.25 13.84 11.26
C CYS A 60 -12.40 14.74 10.38
N TYR A 61 -11.18 14.27 10.07
CA TYR A 61 -10.30 14.87 9.08
C TYR A 61 -10.16 13.94 7.88
N ALA A 62 -10.35 14.47 6.67
CA ALA A 62 -10.23 13.70 5.44
C ALA A 62 -8.89 13.99 4.74
N GLY A 63 -8.14 12.93 4.44
CA GLY A 63 -7.00 12.95 3.54
C GLY A 63 -7.37 12.36 2.19
N LEU A 64 -7.00 13.04 1.11
CA LEU A 64 -7.26 12.63 -0.27
C LEU A 64 -5.93 12.42 -0.99
N ASP A 65 -5.81 11.28 -1.65
CA ASP A 65 -4.72 10.96 -2.56
C ASP A 65 -5.32 10.69 -3.94
N LEU A 66 -5.02 11.57 -4.90
CA LEU A 66 -5.66 11.58 -6.21
C LEU A 66 -4.68 11.12 -7.29
N SER A 67 -5.08 10.09 -8.03
CA SER A 67 -4.39 9.63 -9.23
C SER A 67 -4.94 10.30 -10.49
N SER A 68 -4.16 10.27 -11.57
CA SER A 68 -4.52 10.90 -12.85
C SER A 68 -4.95 9.91 -13.93
N THR A 69 -4.19 8.83 -14.18
CA THR A 69 -4.38 7.96 -15.36
C THR A 69 -4.61 6.49 -15.05
N SER A 70 -3.73 5.86 -14.27
CA SER A 70 -3.76 4.40 -14.09
C SER A 70 -3.73 3.94 -12.64
N ASP A 71 -3.33 4.82 -11.72
CA ASP A 71 -3.19 4.46 -10.32
C ASP A 71 -4.55 4.51 -9.60
N ILE A 72 -4.55 4.07 -8.34
CA ILE A 72 -5.72 4.12 -7.47
C ILE A 72 -5.83 5.51 -6.86
N SER A 73 -7.06 6.05 -6.81
CA SER A 73 -7.37 7.21 -5.97
C SER A 73 -7.91 6.74 -4.62
N SER A 74 -7.55 7.44 -3.55
CA SER A 74 -7.87 7.04 -2.18
C SER A 74 -8.41 8.21 -1.37
N VAL A 75 -9.35 7.92 -0.48
CA VAL A 75 -9.77 8.82 0.61
C VAL A 75 -9.64 8.09 1.93
N CYS A 76 -9.07 8.75 2.93
CA CYS A 76 -8.92 8.25 4.29
C CYS A 76 -9.54 9.25 5.26
N TYR A 77 -10.47 8.76 6.08
CA TYR A 77 -11.13 9.51 7.13
C TYR A 77 -10.49 9.16 8.47
N ALA A 78 -9.95 10.16 9.16
CA ALA A 78 -9.28 10.02 10.44
C ALA A 78 -10.13 10.63 11.56
N PHE A 79 -10.56 9.79 12.49
CA PHE A 79 -11.40 10.15 13.63
C PHE A 79 -10.58 10.08 14.92
N PRO A 80 -10.27 11.21 15.57
CA PRO A 80 -9.65 11.20 16.88
C PRO A 80 -10.66 10.73 17.95
N VAL A 81 -10.45 9.54 18.50
CA VAL A 81 -11.29 8.95 19.56
C VAL A 81 -10.45 8.71 20.80
N GLY A 82 -10.52 9.65 21.74
CA GLY A 82 -9.70 9.63 22.96
C GLY A 82 -8.20 9.77 22.64
N LYS A 83 -7.43 8.70 22.88
CA LYS A 83 -5.99 8.65 22.57
C LYS A 83 -5.67 7.94 21.26
N ASN A 84 -6.69 7.41 20.58
CA ASN A 84 -6.53 6.63 19.37
C ASN A 84 -7.06 7.40 18.15
N ILE A 85 -6.62 7.01 16.97
CA ILE A 85 -7.14 7.50 15.70
C ILE A 85 -7.76 6.30 14.98
N MET A 86 -9.06 6.35 14.75
CA MET A 86 -9.77 5.36 13.93
C MET A 86 -9.71 5.80 12.46
N LEU A 87 -9.37 4.87 11.58
CA LEU A 87 -9.20 5.15 10.14
C LEU A 87 -10.23 4.38 9.34
N VAL A 88 -11.00 5.10 8.51
CA VAL A 88 -11.87 4.51 7.48
C VAL A 88 -11.32 4.90 6.12
N SER A 89 -10.88 3.92 5.33
CA SER A 89 -10.26 4.16 4.03
C SER A 89 -11.12 3.59 2.91
N ARG A 90 -11.26 4.34 1.82
CA ARG A 90 -11.89 3.89 0.58
C ARG A 90 -10.94 4.10 -0.58
N HIS A 91 -10.87 3.10 -1.46
CA HIS A 91 -9.94 3.07 -2.58
C HIS A 91 -10.72 2.85 -3.87
N TYR A 92 -10.39 3.60 -4.91
CA TYR A 92 -11.11 3.64 -6.17
C TYR A 92 -10.14 3.36 -7.32
N LEU A 93 -10.44 2.33 -8.10
CA LEU A 93 -9.75 2.08 -9.36
C LEU A 93 -10.46 2.85 -10.48
N PRO A 94 -9.72 3.51 -11.40
CA PRO A 94 -10.32 4.11 -12.58
C PRO A 94 -11.05 3.06 -13.42
N GLU A 95 -12.28 3.35 -13.85
CA GLU A 95 -13.10 2.42 -14.64
C GLU A 95 -12.41 1.98 -15.94
N PHE A 96 -11.63 2.86 -16.57
CA PHE A 96 -10.86 2.55 -17.77
C PHE A 96 -9.84 1.40 -17.56
N GLN A 97 -9.36 1.16 -16.34
CA GLN A 97 -8.45 0.05 -16.04
C GLN A 97 -9.15 -1.31 -15.92
N LEU A 98 -10.49 -1.35 -15.95
CA LEU A 98 -11.26 -2.59 -15.87
C LEU A 98 -11.54 -3.24 -17.24
N GLN A 99 -11.19 -2.57 -18.34
CA GLN A 99 -11.32 -3.06 -19.72
C GLN A 99 -10.12 -3.90 -20.15
#